data_AF-D6WM98-F1
#
_entry.id   AF-D6WM98-F1
#
_cell.length_a   1.000
_cell.length_b   1.000
_cell.length_c   1.000
_cell.angle_alpha   90.00
_cell.angle_beta   90.00
_cell.angle_gamma   90.00
#
_symmetry.space_group_name_H-M   'P 1'
#
loop_
_entity.id
_entity.type
_entity.pdbx_description
1 polymer ?
#
loop_
_entity_poly.entity_id
_entity_poly.type
_entity_poly.pdbx_seq_one_letter_code
_entity_poly.pdbx_strand_id
1 'polypeptide(L)'
;MVVSLPLKYIGNNMTLTLAGSKREFLIVGNNCDIKIKNNSKGIKIVGNNSKVEVASGGGSVIYVGNKGSVSLDGSIEEAVVTYVGNNGTLSSKNGVRRCGKL
;
A
#
# COMPACT_ATOMS: atom_id res chain seq x y z
N MET A 1 -9.43 -4.63 26.52
CA MET A 1 -9.96 -5.27 25.30
C MET A 1 -9.05 -4.91 24.14
N VAL A 2 -8.18 -5.83 23.70
CA VAL A 2 -7.36 -5.60 22.51
C VAL A 2 -8.18 -6.03 21.30
N VAL A 3 -8.74 -5.07 20.56
CA VAL A 3 -9.45 -5.38 19.32
C VAL A 3 -8.40 -5.77 18.28
N SER A 4 -8.36 -7.06 17.93
CA SER A 4 -7.50 -7.52 16.85
C SER A 4 -8.05 -7.01 15.53
N LEU A 5 -7.28 -6.21 14.81
CA LEU A 5 -7.63 -5.84 13.44
C LEU A 5 -7.63 -7.09 12.55
N PRO A 6 -8.58 -7.21 11.60
CA PRO A 6 -8.53 -8.26 10.61
C PRO A 6 -7.23 -8.17 9.81
N LEU A 7 -6.60 -9.32 9.55
CA LEU A 7 -5.38 -9.38 8.74
C LEU A 7 -5.69 -9.34 7.24
N LYS A 8 -6.96 -9.54 6.86
CA LYS A 8 -7.42 -9.59 5.49
C LYS A 8 -8.66 -8.73 5.30
N TYR A 9 -8.64 -7.88 4.28
CA TYR A 9 -9.77 -7.06 3.85
C TYR A 9 -10.08 -7.38 2.40
N ILE A 10 -11.35 -7.62 2.08
CA ILE A 10 -11.81 -7.96 0.73
C ILE A 10 -13.01 -7.08 0.38
N GLY A 11 -12.94 -6.39 -0.76
CA GLY A 11 -14.06 -5.59 -1.28
C GLY A 11 -13.60 -4.51 -2.25
N ASN A 12 -14.45 -4.12 -3.18
CA ASN A 12 -14.18 -2.98 -4.07
C ASN A 12 -14.61 -1.67 -3.40
N ASN A 13 -14.02 -0.54 -3.82
CA ASN A 13 -14.39 0.81 -3.36
C ASN A 13 -14.27 0.99 -1.84
N MET A 14 -13.40 0.23 -1.18
CA MET A 14 -13.18 0.35 0.27
C MET A 14 -12.34 1.58 0.59
N THR A 15 -12.69 2.27 1.67
CA THR A 15 -11.84 3.27 2.32
C THR A 15 -11.32 2.68 3.64
N LEU A 16 -10.02 2.46 3.75
CA LEU A 16 -9.39 1.82 4.90
C LEU A 16 -8.36 2.74 5.54
N THR A 17 -8.41 2.88 6.86
CA THR A 17 -7.34 3.50 7.66
C THR A 17 -6.79 2.48 8.64
N LEU A 18 -5.55 2.04 8.41
CA LEU A 18 -4.86 1.07 9.24
C LEU A 18 -3.84 1.81 10.13
N ALA A 19 -4.02 1.73 11.44
CA ALA A 19 -3.10 2.33 12.41
C ALA A 19 -1.70 1.67 12.39
N GLY A 20 -1.60 0.48 11.79
CA GLY A 20 -0.42 -0.38 11.80
C GLY A 20 -0.68 -1.65 12.60
N SER A 21 0.12 -2.68 12.33
CA SER A 21 0.07 -3.96 13.04
C SER A 21 1.47 -4.54 13.14
N LYS A 22 1.66 -5.42 14.12
CA LYS A 22 2.84 -6.30 14.24
C LYS A 22 2.78 -7.50 13.29
N ARG A 23 1.74 -7.58 12.45
CA ARG A 23 1.46 -8.64 11.49
C ARG A 23 1.28 -8.05 10.09
N GLU A 24 1.40 -8.90 9.10
CA GLU A 24 1.17 -8.52 7.71
C GLU A 24 -0.33 -8.35 7.41
N PHE A 25 -0.64 -7.42 6.51
CA PHE A 25 -1.99 -7.22 6.00
C PHE A 25 -2.11 -7.63 4.54
N LEU A 26 -3.26 -8.22 4.20
CA LEU A 26 -3.68 -8.49 2.83
C LEU A 26 -4.94 -7.69 2.51
N ILE A 27 -4.88 -6.87 1.47
CA ILE A 27 -6.04 -6.11 0.99
C ILE A 27 -6.30 -6.54 -0.45
N VAL A 28 -7.53 -6.96 -0.73
CA VAL A 28 -7.95 -7.40 -2.07
C VAL A 28 -9.17 -6.59 -2.50
N GLY A 29 -9.03 -5.82 -3.57
CA GLY A 29 -10.10 -4.91 -4.00
C GLY A 29 -9.65 -3.86 -5.00
N ASN A 30 -10.53 -3.55 -5.96
CA ASN A 30 -10.32 -2.47 -6.91
C ASN A 30 -10.86 -1.15 -6.36
N ASN A 31 -10.30 -0.03 -6.83
CA ASN A 31 -10.71 1.33 -6.48
C ASN A 31 -10.68 1.60 -4.96
N CYS A 32 -9.75 0.99 -4.22
CA CYS A 32 -9.66 1.21 -2.79
C CYS A 32 -8.81 2.46 -2.47
N ASP A 33 -9.18 3.18 -1.43
CA ASP A 33 -8.36 4.23 -0.82
C ASP A 33 -7.85 3.73 0.54
N ILE A 34 -6.54 3.51 0.64
CA ILE A 34 -5.90 2.82 1.76
C ILE A 34 -4.86 3.74 2.38
N LYS A 35 -5.09 4.12 3.64
CA LYS A 35 -4.14 4.89 4.45
C LYS A 35 -3.54 4.01 5.55
N ILE A 36 -2.22 3.91 5.58
CA ILE A 36 -1.46 3.15 6.56
C ILE A 36 -0.64 4.12 7.38
N LYS A 37 -0.97 4.24 8.67
CA LYS A 37 -0.25 5.16 9.58
C LYS A 37 1.16 4.68 9.89
N ASN A 38 1.34 3.38 10.09
CA ASN A 38 2.64 2.76 10.37
C ASN A 38 2.73 1.34 9.78
N ASN A 39 3.67 1.11 8.87
CA ASN A 39 3.95 -0.21 8.30
C ASN A 39 5.24 -0.82 8.90
N SER A 40 5.09 -1.74 9.87
CA SER A 40 6.25 -2.34 10.56
C SER A 40 6.70 -3.70 10.02
N LYS A 41 5.84 -4.43 9.29
CA LYS A 41 6.13 -5.78 8.78
C LYS A 41 6.00 -5.84 7.28
N GLY A 42 4.77 -5.82 6.79
CA GLY A 42 4.52 -5.89 5.38
C GLY A 42 3.05 -5.76 5.05
N ILE A 43 2.74 -5.23 3.87
CA ILE A 43 1.38 -5.10 3.38
C ILE A 43 1.37 -5.53 1.92
N LYS A 44 0.42 -6.39 1.58
CA LYS A 44 0.14 -6.80 0.22
C LYS A 44 -1.22 -6.26 -0.21
N ILE A 45 -1.23 -5.52 -1.30
CA ILE A 45 -2.44 -4.99 -1.93
C ILE A 45 -2.58 -5.66 -3.28
N VAL A 46 -3.75 -6.23 -3.55
CA VAL A 46 -4.10 -6.83 -4.84
C VAL A 46 -5.35 -6.16 -5.38
N GLY A 47 -5.22 -5.40 -6.46
CA GLY A 47 -6.32 -4.65 -7.03
C GLY A 47 -5.88 -3.55 -7.98
N ASN A 48 -6.79 -3.14 -8.86
CA ASN A 48 -6.55 -2.08 -9.83
C ASN A 48 -7.08 -0.74 -9.33
N ASN A 49 -6.48 0.34 -9.81
CA ASN A 49 -6.93 1.72 -9.55
C ASN A 49 -7.05 2.05 -8.05
N SER A 50 -6.29 1.36 -7.21
CA SER A 50 -6.26 1.59 -5.76
C SER A 50 -5.14 2.56 -5.39
N LYS A 51 -5.42 3.45 -4.45
CA LYS A 51 -4.49 4.42 -3.88
C LYS A 51 -4.03 3.92 -2.51
N VAL A 52 -2.72 4.00 -2.28
CA VAL A 52 -2.09 3.56 -1.03
C VAL A 52 -1.21 4.69 -0.51
N GLU A 53 -1.44 5.15 0.71
CA GLU A 53 -0.60 6.11 1.42
C GLU A 53 0.04 5.43 2.63
N VAL A 54 1.36 5.49 2.75
CA VAL A 54 2.11 4.96 3.90
C VAL A 54 2.82 6.12 4.60
N ALA A 55 2.38 6.43 5.81
CA ALA A 55 2.83 7.61 6.54
C ALA A 55 4.12 7.38 7.36
N SER A 56 4.42 6.15 7.77
CA SER A 56 5.65 5.83 8.48
C SER A 56 5.96 4.32 8.45
N GLY A 57 7.19 3.97 8.81
CA GLY A 57 7.63 2.59 9.01
C GLY A 57 8.75 2.18 8.05
N GLY A 58 8.88 0.87 7.84
CA GLY A 58 9.93 0.28 6.98
C GLY A 58 9.62 -1.14 6.53
N GLY A 59 8.40 -1.63 6.78
CA GLY A 59 7.93 -2.91 6.26
C GLY A 59 7.77 -2.88 4.74
N SER A 60 7.79 -4.05 4.12
CA SER A 60 7.61 -4.15 2.67
C SER A 60 6.20 -3.72 2.23
N VAL A 61 6.09 -3.09 1.07
CA VAL A 61 4.81 -2.77 0.44
C VAL A 61 4.78 -3.45 -0.91
N ILE A 62 3.90 -4.43 -1.08
CA ILE A 62 3.72 -5.14 -2.33
C ILE A 62 2.38 -4.71 -2.92
N TYR A 63 2.42 -3.96 -4.02
CA TYR A 63 1.23 -3.61 -4.78
C TYR A 63 1.17 -4.47 -6.04
N VAL A 64 0.06 -5.19 -6.23
CA VAL A 64 -0.20 -6.00 -7.42
C VAL A 64 -1.46 -5.50 -8.10
N GLY A 65 -1.32 -4.88 -9.27
CA GLY A 65 -2.43 -4.39 -10.06
C GLY A 65 -2.04 -3.22 -10.96
N ASN A 66 -3.00 -2.77 -11.77
CA ASN A 66 -2.79 -1.72 -12.76
C ASN A 66 -3.35 -0.39 -12.29
N LYS A 67 -2.77 0.71 -12.77
CA LYS A 67 -3.26 2.10 -12.53
C LYS A 67 -3.30 2.49 -11.04
N GLY A 68 -2.60 1.75 -10.20
CA GLY A 68 -2.47 2.04 -8.79
C GLY A 68 -1.49 3.16 -8.50
N SER A 69 -1.72 3.87 -7.39
CA SER A 69 -0.78 4.85 -6.88
C SER A 69 -0.34 4.48 -5.47
N VAL A 70 0.96 4.50 -5.23
CA VAL A 70 1.55 4.34 -3.90
C VAL A 70 2.24 5.65 -3.55
N SER A 71 2.01 6.17 -2.35
CA SER A 71 2.66 7.37 -1.83
C SER A 71 3.30 7.04 -0.51
N LEU A 72 4.60 7.33 -0.40
CA LEU A 72 5.37 7.18 0.81
C LEU A 72 5.66 8.55 1.42
N ASP A 73 5.55 8.63 2.74
CA ASP A 73 6.12 9.76 3.48
C ASP A 73 7.65 9.85 3.28
N GLY A 74 8.20 11.06 3.44
CA GLY A 74 9.61 11.34 3.17
C GLY A 74 10.60 10.56 4.05
N SER A 75 10.15 10.00 5.17
CA SER A 75 10.95 9.15 6.05
C SER A 75 11.16 7.72 5.54
N ILE A 76 10.40 7.27 4.53
CA ILE A 76 10.39 5.88 4.08
C ILE A 76 11.22 5.72 2.80
N GLU A 77 12.08 4.70 2.78
CA GLU A 77 12.87 4.36 1.61
C GLU A 77 12.00 3.70 0.53
N GLU A 78 12.16 4.15 -0.71
CA GLU A 78 11.44 3.64 -1.87
C GLU A 78 11.71 2.15 -2.16
N ALA A 79 12.88 1.65 -1.76
CA ALA A 79 13.30 0.26 -1.96
C ALA A 79 12.37 -0.75 -1.26
N VAL A 80 11.56 -0.33 -0.28
CA VAL A 80 10.59 -1.22 0.38
C VAL A 80 9.37 -1.53 -0.48
N VAL A 81 9.19 -0.79 -1.60
CA VAL A 81 8.01 -0.92 -2.46
C VAL A 81 8.30 -1.77 -3.68
N THR A 82 7.63 -2.92 -3.75
CA THR A 82 7.53 -3.73 -4.97
C THR A 82 6.18 -3.46 -5.64
N TYR A 83 6.20 -2.90 -6.84
CA TYR A 83 5.00 -2.66 -7.64
C TYR A 83 4.99 -3.62 -8.84
N VAL A 84 3.95 -4.44 -8.94
CA VAL A 84 3.74 -5.40 -10.03
C VAL A 84 2.47 -5.03 -10.78
N GLY A 85 2.60 -4.60 -12.02
CA GLY A 85 1.49 -4.19 -12.88
C GLY A 85 1.87 -2.98 -13.73
N ASN A 86 0.91 -2.43 -14.46
CA ASN A 86 1.14 -1.40 -15.48
C ASN A 86 0.48 -0.07 -15.14
N ASN A 87 1.06 1.02 -15.67
CA ASN A 87 0.52 2.38 -15.54
C ASN A 87 0.38 2.85 -14.09
N GLY A 88 1.21 2.34 -13.19
CA GLY A 88 1.23 2.75 -11.79
C GLY A 88 2.09 3.97 -11.53
N THR A 89 1.95 4.54 -10.34
CA THR A 89 2.87 5.57 -9.84
C THR A 89 3.34 5.22 -8.43
N LEU A 90 4.60 5.54 -8.15
CA LEU A 90 5.10 5.64 -6.79
C LEU A 90 5.59 7.07 -6.56
N SER A 91 5.08 7.73 -5.54
CA SER A 91 5.61 8.98 -5.02
C SER A 91 6.44 8.71 -3.77
N SER A 92 7.67 9.20 -3.73
CA SER A 92 8.59 9.11 -2.59
C SER A 92 9.31 10.46 -2.39
N LYS A 93 10.21 10.54 -1.41
CA LYS A 93 11.09 11.72 -1.24
C LYS A 93 11.92 12.07 -2.48
N ASN A 94 12.16 11.10 -3.36
CA ASN A 94 12.94 11.28 -4.58
C ASN A 94 12.10 11.79 -5.77
N GLY A 95 10.79 12.02 -5.56
CA GLY A 95 9.84 12.42 -6.58
C GLY A 95 8.88 11.30 -6.99
N VAL A 96 8.30 11.43 -8.18
CA VAL A 96 7.30 10.48 -8.69
C VAL A 96 7.92 9.61 -9.79
N ARG A 97 7.94 8.29 -9.59
CA ARG A 97 8.25 7.32 -10.64
C ARG A 97 6.99 6.70 -11.23
N ARG A 98 7.04 6.37 -12.52
CA ARG A 98 6.05 5.49 -13.15
C ARG A 98 6.44 4.03 -12.93
N CYS A 99 5.48 3.22 -12.51
CA CYS A 99 5.64 1.81 -12.24
C CYS A 99 4.99 1.00 -13.36
N GLY A 100 5.67 -0.04 -13.84
CA GLY A 100 5.19 -0.84 -14.94
C GLY A 100 5.52 -0.23 -16.29
N LYS A 101 6.68 -0.61 -16.81
CA LYS A 101 7.05 -0.45 -18.20
C LYS A 101 7.37 -1.87 -18.68
N LEU A 102 6.44 -2.47 -19.42
CA LEU A 102 6.78 -3.57 -20.32
C LEU A 102 7.53 -2.96 -21.51
#